data_AF-A0A520SVJ3-F1
#
_entry.id   AF-A0A520SVJ3-F1
#
_cell.length_a   1.000
_cell.length_b   1.000
_cell.length_c   1.000
_cell.angle_alpha   90.00
_cell.angle_beta   90.00
_cell.angle_gamma   90.00
#
_symmetry.space_group_name_H-M   'P 1'
#
loop_
_entity.id
_entity.type
_entity.pdbx_description
1 polymer ?
#
loop_
_entity_poly.entity_id
_entity_poly.type
_entity_poly.pdbx_seq_one_letter_code
_entity_poly.pdbx_strand_id
1 'polypeptide(L)' 'ADALTDILYVTYGAGHAFGINLDKCFNEVQQSNMSKLGNDGKPIYNEHGKVLKGPNYYKPNLGKYIK' A
#
# COMPACT_ATOMS: atom_id res chain seq x y z
N ALA A 1 -2.57 19.39 -8.80
CA ALA A 1 -1.22 18.80 -8.84
C ALA A 1 -0.42 19.29 -7.65
N ASP A 2 -0.24 20.61 -7.51
CA ASP A 2 0.50 21.29 -6.44
C ASP A 2 0.27 20.73 -5.02
N ALA A 3 -0.93 20.86 -4.46
CA ALA A 3 -1.22 20.37 -3.10
C ALA A 3 -1.04 18.85 -2.91
N LEU A 4 -1.23 18.03 -3.96
CA LEU A 4 -0.97 16.59 -3.88
C LEU A 4 0.54 16.31 -3.86
N THR A 5 1.32 17.08 -4.61
CA THR A 5 2.78 17.03 -4.58
C THR A 5 3.30 17.45 -3.21
N ASP A 6 2.73 18.48 -2.58
CA ASP A 6 3.13 18.89 -1.22
C ASP A 6 2.89 17.78 -0.19
N ILE A 7 1.76 17.06 -0.29
CA ILE A 7 1.49 15.90 0.56
C ILE A 7 2.56 14.82 0.35
N LEU A 8 2.92 14.51 -0.90
CA LEU A 8 4.00 13.56 -1.18
C LEU A 8 5.33 14.04 -0.61
N TYR A 9 5.64 15.33 -0.77
CA TYR A 9 6.89 15.93 -0.30
C TYR A 9 7.05 15.79 1.22
N VAL A 10 6.03 16.16 2.00
CA VAL A 10 6.08 16.02 3.46
C VAL A 10 6.02 14.56 3.91
N THR A 11 5.33 13.69 3.17
CA THR A 11 5.28 12.25 3.46
C THR A 11 6.65 11.61 3.30
N TYR A 12 7.33 11.86 2.18
CA TYR A 12 8.69 11.38 1.94
C TYR A 12 9.71 12.02 2.89
N GLY A 13 9.56 13.31 3.21
CA GLY A 13 10.35 14.00 4.23
C GLY A 13 10.25 13.33 5.61
N ALA A 14 9.04 12.96 6.04
CA ALA A 14 8.84 12.22 7.28
C ALA A 14 9.49 10.83 7.24
N GLY A 15 9.33 10.09 6.15
CA GLY A 15 10.00 8.80 5.96
C GLY A 15 11.52 8.91 6.11
N HIS A 16 12.12 9.92 5.47
CA HIS A 16 13.55 10.21 5.60
C HIS A 16 13.95 10.54 7.04
N ALA A 17 13.20 11.42 7.72
CA ALA A 17 13.49 11.81 9.10
C ALA A 17 13.47 10.63 10.09
N PHE A 18 12.62 9.63 9.86
CA PHE A 18 12.55 8.41 10.67
C PHE A 18 13.46 7.28 10.17
N GLY A 19 14.26 7.49 9.12
CA GLY A 19 15.11 6.46 8.54
C GLY A 19 14.35 5.32 7.84
N ILE A 20 13.10 5.57 7.44
CA ILE A 20 12.21 4.60 6.80
C ILE A 20 12.27 4.78 5.28
N ASN A 21 12.60 3.71 4.56
CA ASN A 21 12.53 3.70 3.11
C ASN A 21 11.07 3.48 2.65
N LEU A 22 10.38 4.56 2.30
CA LEU A 22 8.97 4.50 1.92
C LEU A 22 8.71 3.80 0.59
N ASP A 23 9.66 3.75 -0.34
CA ASP A 23 9.47 3.00 -1.59
C ASP A 23 9.39 1.50 -1.33
N LYS A 24 10.18 0.98 -0.37
CA LYS A 24 10.08 -0.41 0.07
C LYS A 24 8.75 -0.70 0.76
N CYS A 25 8.29 0.23 1.61
CA CYS A 25 6.98 0.13 2.25
C CYS A 25 5.83 0.15 1.22
N PHE A 26 5.92 1.05 0.23
CA PHE A 26 4.93 1.18 -0.83
C PHE A 26 4.85 -0.10 -1.68
N ASN A 27 6.00 -0.66 -2.07
CA ASN A 27 6.05 -1.92 -2.80
C ASN A 27 5.38 -3.07 -2.03
N GLU A 28 5.64 -3.20 -0.72
CA GLU A 28 4.99 -4.23 0.10
C GLU A 28 3.47 -4.04 0.20
N VAL A 29 3.00 -2.80 0.37
CA VAL A 29 1.57 -2.49 0.37
C VAL A 29 0.95 -2.78 -0.99
N GLN A 30 1.63 -2.42 -2.08
CA GLN A 30 1.16 -2.68 -3.43
C GLN A 30 1.02 -4.18 -3.69
N GLN A 31 2.02 -4.99 -3.31
CA GLN A 31 1.97 -6.43 -3.47
C GLN A 31 0.84 -7.06 -2.63
N SER A 32 0.64 -6.61 -1.39
CA SER A 32 -0.52 -7.00 -0.58
C SER A 32 -1.86 -6.56 -1.21
N ASN A 33 -1.94 -5.37 -1.80
CA ASN A 33 -3.15 -4.92 -2.47
C ASN A 33 -3.48 -5.78 -3.70
N MET A 34 -2.48 -6.14 -4.50
CA MET A 34 -2.66 -7.05 -5.64
C MET A 34 -3.05 -8.46 -5.20
N SER A 35 -2.65 -8.89 -4.00
CA SER A 35 -3.09 -10.18 -3.43
C SER A 35 -4.59 -10.25 -3.09
N LYS A 36 -5.28 -9.10 -3.07
CA LYS A 36 -6.73 -9.02 -2.84
C LYS A 36 -7.57 -9.40 -4.06
N LEU A 37 -6.95 -9.52 -5.23
CA LEU A 37 -7.66 -9.86 -6.47
C LEU A 37 -8.23 -11.29 -6.41
N GLY A 38 -9.33 -11.51 -7.14
CA GLY A 38 -9.89 -12.83 -7.35
C GLY A 38 -8.98 -13.71 -8.21
N ASN A 39 -9.36 -14.98 -8.37
CA ASN A 39 -8.64 -15.94 -9.23
C ASN A 39 -8.61 -15.53 -10.71
N ASP A 40 -9.50 -14.62 -11.11
CA ASP A 40 -9.58 -14.03 -12.45
C ASP A 40 -8.74 -12.75 -12.60
N GLY A 41 -7.99 -12.35 -11.56
CA GLY A 41 -7.19 -11.14 -11.54
C GLY A 41 -8.00 -9.86 -11.40
N LYS A 42 -9.29 -9.93 -11.05
CA LYS A 42 -10.15 -8.73 -10.88
C LYS A 42 -10.38 -8.40 -9.40
N PRO A 43 -10.62 -7.12 -9.05
CA PRO A 43 -10.97 -6.76 -7.69
C PRO A 43 -12.36 -7.32 -7.32
N ILE A 44 -12.48 -7.81 -6.08
CA ILE A 44 -13.75 -8.26 -5.50
C ILE A 44 -14.34 -7.09 -4.72
N TYR A 45 -15.58 -6.69 -4.98
CA TYR A 45 -16.22 -5.54 -4.31
C TYR A 45 -17.39 -5.96 -3.42
N ASN A 46 -17.64 -5.22 -2.33
CA ASN A 46 -18.93 -5.27 -1.65
C ASN A 46 -19.96 -4.32 -2.30
N GLU A 47 -21.18 -4.30 -1.77
CA GLU A 47 -22.28 -3.43 -2.17
C GLU A 47 -21.98 -1.91 -2.09
N HIS A 48 -20.92 -1.51 -1.39
CA HIS A 48 -20.47 -0.12 -1.27
C HIS A 48 -19.24 0.20 -2.13
N GLY A 49 -18.80 -0.71 -3.01
CA GLY A 49 -17.62 -0.50 -3.85
C GLY A 49 -16.28 -0.64 -3.12
N LYS A 50 -16.26 -1.21 -1.91
CA LYS A 50 -15.02 -1.52 -1.17
C LYS A 50 -14.39 -2.80 -1.70
N VAL A 51 -13.10 -2.74 -2.03
CA VAL A 51 -12.31 -3.94 -2.37
C VAL A 51 -12.19 -4.87 -1.16
N LEU A 52 -12.62 -6.11 -1.34
CA LEU A 52 -12.56 -7.21 -0.38
C LEU A 52 -11.25 -8.00 -0.51
N LYS A 53 -10.97 -8.86 0.46
CA LYS A 53 -9.79 -9.72 0.46
C LYS A 53 -10.04 -10.95 -0.41
N GLY A 54 -9.24 -11.10 -1.46
CA GLY A 54 -9.21 -12.30 -2.31
C GLY A 54 -8.62 -13.53 -1.63
N PRO A 55 -8.68 -14.69 -2.31
CA PRO A 55 -8.28 -15.98 -1.76
C PRO A 55 -6.79 -16.06 -1.42
N ASN A 56 -5.96 -15.29 -2.12
CA ASN A 56 -4.49 -15.25 -1.93
C ASN A 56 -4.04 -14.08 -1.05
N TYR A 57 -4.97 -13.44 -0.32
CA TYR A 57 -4.65 -12.26 0.46
C TYR A 57 -3.62 -12.56 1.55
N TYR A 58 -2.63 -11.67 1.65
CA TYR A 58 -1.76 -11.57 2.82
C TYR A 58 -1.69 -10.13 3.33
N LYS A 59 -1.49 -9.97 4.64
CA LYS A 59 -1.29 -8.66 5.27
C LYS A 59 0.13 -8.15 4.94
N PRO A 60 0.32 -6.87 4.58
CA PRO A 60 1.65 -6.35 4.32
C PRO A 60 2.48 -6.39 5.62
N ASN A 61 3.74 -6.82 5.52
CA ASN A 61 4.68 -6.81 6.63
C ASN A 61 5.64 -5.63 6.50
N LEU A 62 5.28 -4.50 7.10
CA LEU A 62 6.12 -3.30 7.13
C LEU A 62 7.21 -3.35 8.21
N GLY A 63 7.06 -4.22 9.22
CA GLY A 63 8.02 -4.37 10.31
C GLY A 63 9.42 -4.77 9.80
N LYS A 64 9.51 -5.40 8.64
CA LYS A 64 10.80 -5.75 8.00
C LYS A 64 11.58 -4.53 7.45
N TYR A 65 10.98 -3.35 7.43
CA TYR A 65 11.59 -2.11 6.94
C TYR A 65 11.78 -1.03 8.01
N ILE A 66 11.29 -1.31 9.23
CA ILE A 66 11.39 -0.41 10.37
C ILE A 66 12.38 -1.07 11.33
N LYS A 67 13.42 -0.34 11.74
CA LYS A 67 14.37 -0.80 12.77
C LYS A 67 13.88 -0.38 14.15
#